data_AF-A0A9D8CBC2-F1
#
_entry.id   AF-A0A9D8CBC2-F1
#
_cell.length_a   1.000
_cell.length_b   1.000
_cell.length_c   1.000
_cell.angle_alpha   90.00
_cell.angle_beta   90.00
_cell.angle_gamma   90.00
#
_symmetry.space_group_name_H-M   'P 1'
#
loop_
_entity.id
_entity.type
_entity.pdbx_description
1 polymer ?
#
loop_
_entity_poly.entity_id
_entity_poly.type
_entity_poly.pdbx_seq_one_letter_code
_entity_poly.pdbx_strand_id
1 'polypeptide(L)'
;MAPKPQAKPAVASAATQRSNTFVIQLVGVCSIMGILALINFALFVFTFVAMLPSYIYFVSAQVSSQSHHTTRNAIMINFAGMCPWVPDALSRGSEFSKMVGMLIDWKLFLATWGATFAIILTTYIASITCKRMAIAYVQREVKKLRDEQTELIDEWGTNVISGTVPPALQAAANAAAKREQSAPRPAPSKAA
;
A
#
# COMPACT_ATOMS: atom_id res chain seq x y z
N MET A 1 9.40 -35.22 35.86
CA MET A 1 8.85 -34.38 34.78
C MET A 1 8.51 -33.03 35.37
N ALA A 2 9.32 -32.00 35.11
CA ALA A 2 9.04 -30.65 35.57
C ALA A 2 8.01 -29.98 34.65
N PRO A 3 7.02 -29.25 35.18
CA PRO A 3 6.05 -28.53 34.35
C PRO A 3 6.74 -27.34 33.65
N LYS A 4 6.50 -27.22 32.33
CA LYS A 4 6.96 -26.10 31.49
C LYS A 4 6.44 -24.75 32.03
N PRO A 5 7.24 -23.69 32.03
CA PRO A 5 6.78 -22.36 32.44
C PRO A 5 5.79 -21.80 31.40
N GLN A 6 4.60 -21.44 31.84
CA GLN A 6 3.59 -20.77 31.03
C GLN A 6 4.04 -19.33 30.74
N ALA A 7 4.09 -18.96 29.46
CA ALA A 7 4.41 -17.61 29.02
C ALA A 7 3.28 -16.63 29.40
N LYS A 8 3.65 -15.55 30.09
CA LYS A 8 2.77 -14.44 30.52
C LYS A 8 2.33 -13.60 29.31
N PRO A 9 1.08 -13.11 29.22
CA PRO A 9 0.58 -12.42 28.02
C PRO A 9 1.18 -11.01 27.89
N ALA A 10 2.03 -10.79 26.89
CA ALA A 10 2.65 -9.50 26.57
C ALA A 10 1.68 -8.44 25.98
N VAL A 11 0.38 -8.77 25.86
CA VAL A 11 -0.57 -8.00 25.04
C VAL A 11 -1.17 -6.79 25.78
N ALA A 12 -1.15 -6.76 27.11
CA ALA A 12 -1.73 -5.68 27.91
C ALA A 12 -0.83 -4.43 28.05
N SER A 13 0.48 -4.58 27.87
CA SER A 13 1.44 -3.47 28.02
C SER A 13 1.40 -2.49 26.84
N ALA A 14 1.20 -3.01 25.62
CA ALA A 14 1.30 -2.23 24.39
C ALA A 14 0.20 -1.16 24.24
N ALA A 15 -1.00 -1.42 24.77
CA ALA A 15 -2.13 -0.48 24.70
C ALA A 15 -1.91 0.76 25.59
N THR A 16 -1.48 0.54 26.84
CA THR A 16 -1.18 1.62 27.80
C THR A 16 0.05 2.43 27.36
N GLN A 17 1.06 1.78 26.79
CA GLN A 17 2.28 2.43 26.31
C GLN A 17 2.02 3.36 25.11
N ARG A 18 1.11 3.00 24.20
CA ARG A 18 0.70 3.83 23.05
C ARG A 18 0.00 5.13 23.48
N SER A 19 -0.85 5.07 24.49
CA SER A 19 -1.56 6.24 25.04
C SER A 19 -0.59 7.27 25.61
N ASN A 20 0.39 6.83 26.40
CA ASN A 20 1.33 7.75 27.05
C ASN A 20 2.29 8.41 26.04
N THR A 21 2.76 7.68 25.03
CA THR A 21 3.63 8.28 23.99
C THR A 21 2.90 9.37 23.20
N PHE A 22 1.61 9.20 22.92
CA PHE A 22 0.81 10.21 22.24
C PHE A 22 0.66 11.49 23.07
N VAL A 23 0.29 11.37 24.35
CA VAL A 23 0.15 12.52 25.24
C VAL A 23 1.47 13.28 25.35
N ILE A 24 2.59 12.56 25.49
CA ILE A 24 3.92 13.17 25.54
C ILE A 24 4.25 13.91 24.24
N GLN A 25 3.95 13.33 23.07
CA GLN A 25 4.18 13.99 21.77
C GLN A 25 3.30 15.23 21.59
N LEU A 26 2.02 15.14 21.94
CA LEU A 26 1.08 16.26 21.84
C LEU A 26 1.53 17.41 22.77
N VAL A 27 1.84 17.11 24.03
CA VAL A 27 2.33 18.08 25.00
C VAL A 27 3.64 18.71 24.54
N GLY A 28 4.57 17.92 23.99
CA GLY A 28 5.82 18.43 23.44
C GLY A 28 5.61 19.41 22.29
N VAL A 29 4.77 19.05 21.32
CA VAL A 29 4.44 19.93 20.17
C VAL A 29 3.73 21.20 20.64
N CYS A 30 2.72 21.08 21.50
CA CYS A 30 2.01 22.24 22.05
C CYS A 30 2.92 23.16 22.86
N SER A 31 3.87 22.60 23.63
CA SER A 31 4.83 23.39 24.40
C SER A 31 5.77 24.17 23.49
N ILE A 32 6.33 23.52 22.46
CA ILE A 32 7.20 24.18 21.48
C ILE A 32 6.44 25.29 20.74
N MET A 33 5.22 25.01 20.28
CA MET A 33 4.38 26.00 19.61
C MET A 33 3.99 27.17 20.52
N GLY A 34 3.68 26.90 21.80
CA GLY A 34 3.38 27.92 22.80
C GLY A 34 4.58 28.83 23.07
N ILE A 35 5.77 28.26 23.21
CA ILE A 35 7.02 29.04 23.37
C ILE A 35 7.28 29.90 22.13
N LEU A 36 7.10 29.35 20.93
CA LEU A 36 7.23 30.08 19.67
C LEU A 36 6.25 31.27 19.59
N ALA A 37 4.99 31.08 20.01
CA ALA A 37 3.99 32.13 20.04
C ALA A 37 4.36 33.28 20.99
N LEU A 38 5.00 32.97 22.12
CA LEU A 38 5.46 33.97 23.10
C LEU A 38 6.69 34.74 22.63
N ILE A 39 7.63 34.06 21.94
CA ILE A 39 8.88 34.68 21.49
C ILE A 39 8.67 35.49 20.20
N ASN A 40 7.94 34.93 19.23
CA ASN A 40 7.77 35.54 17.93
C ASN A 40 6.47 35.04 17.26
N PHE A 41 5.41 35.83 17.38
CA PHE A 41 4.10 35.49 16.83
C PHE A 41 4.11 35.26 15.31
N ALA A 42 4.91 36.01 14.56
CA ALA A 42 5.02 35.83 13.12
C ALA A 42 5.64 34.46 12.77
N LEU A 43 6.67 34.05 13.50
CA LEU A 43 7.31 32.74 13.31
C LEU A 43 6.39 31.59 13.71
N PHE A 44 5.56 31.80 14.74
CA PHE A 44 4.50 30.86 15.10
C PHE A 44 3.50 30.67 13.95
N VAL A 45 2.94 31.76 13.41
CA VAL A 45 1.99 31.69 12.29
C VAL A 45 2.62 31.03 11.06
N PHE A 46 3.86 31.41 10.72
CA PHE A 46 4.62 30.81 9.64
C PHE A 46 4.76 29.29 9.80
N THR A 47 5.22 28.86 10.98
CA THR A 47 5.44 27.46 11.31
C THR A 47 4.14 26.67 11.32
N PHE A 48 3.08 27.24 11.86
CA PHE A 48 1.76 26.63 11.94
C PHE A 48 1.16 26.37 10.55
N VAL A 49 1.23 27.37 9.66
CA VAL A 49 0.73 27.24 8.27
C VAL A 49 1.60 26.27 7.45
N ALA A 50 2.93 26.34 7.60
CA ALA A 50 3.84 25.43 6.90
C ALA A 50 3.68 23.96 7.34
N MET A 51 3.35 23.72 8.61
CA MET A 51 3.15 22.38 9.18
C MET A 51 1.70 21.89 9.12
N LEU A 52 0.77 22.68 8.58
CA LEU A 52 -0.65 22.34 8.52
C LEU A 52 -0.94 20.95 7.94
N PRO A 53 -0.27 20.52 6.85
CA PRO A 53 -0.46 19.18 6.31
C PRO A 53 0.03 18.06 7.24
N SER A 54 1.08 18.32 8.02
CA SER A 54 1.62 17.39 9.01
C SER A 54 0.62 17.16 10.14
N TYR A 55 -0.11 18.20 10.56
CA TYR A 55 -1.19 18.07 11.55
C TYR A 55 -2.35 17.25 11.00
N ILE A 56 -2.76 17.50 9.75
CA ILE A 56 -3.81 16.71 9.09
C ILE A 56 -3.42 15.23 9.06
N TYR A 57 -2.16 14.92 8.71
CA TYR A 57 -1.63 13.55 8.70
C TYR A 57 -1.58 12.92 10.09
N PHE A 58 -1.22 13.69 11.10
CA PHE A 58 -1.17 13.22 12.47
C PHE A 58 -2.57 12.83 12.96
N VAL A 59 -3.59 13.65 12.68
CA VAL A 59 -4.98 13.36 13.01
C VAL A 59 -5.51 12.19 12.18
N SER A 60 -5.24 12.15 10.86
CA SER A 60 -5.74 11.08 9.98
C SER A 60 -5.15 9.73 10.33
N ALA A 61 -3.89 9.68 10.77
CA ALA A 61 -3.23 8.45 11.21
C ALA A 61 -3.78 7.91 12.54
N GLN A 62 -4.55 8.70 13.29
CA GLN A 62 -5.29 8.20 14.45
C GLN A 62 -6.64 7.59 14.05
N VAL A 63 -7.28 8.17 13.03
CA VAL A 63 -8.60 7.70 12.56
C VAL A 63 -8.48 6.50 11.63
N SER A 64 -7.41 6.44 10.84
CA SER A 64 -7.13 5.36 9.89
C SER A 64 -6.03 4.44 10.42
N SER A 65 -6.06 3.16 10.07
CA SER A 65 -4.98 2.18 10.36
C SER A 65 -3.71 2.44 9.52
N GLN A 66 -3.34 3.72 9.37
CA GLN A 66 -2.14 4.13 8.65
C GLN A 66 -0.91 3.85 9.52
N SER A 67 0.14 3.37 8.87
CA SER A 67 1.44 3.10 9.51
C SER A 67 1.99 4.36 10.20
N HIS A 68 2.34 4.23 11.49
CA HIS A 68 3.00 5.30 12.25
C HIS A 68 4.29 5.82 11.57
N HIS A 69 4.96 4.98 10.79
CA HIS A 69 6.16 5.36 10.06
C HIS A 69 5.85 6.33 8.91
N THR A 70 4.70 6.16 8.25
CA THR A 70 4.26 7.07 7.19
C THR A 70 3.99 8.46 7.74
N THR A 71 3.32 8.56 8.88
CA THR A 71 3.06 9.83 9.57
C THR A 71 4.35 10.52 9.98
N ARG A 72 5.28 9.78 10.59
CA ARG A 72 6.58 10.34 11.00
C ARG A 72 7.38 10.84 9.81
N ASN A 73 7.37 10.11 8.70
CA ASN A 73 8.06 10.53 7.47
C ASN A 73 7.44 11.79 6.87
N ALA A 74 6.10 11.88 6.83
CA ALA A 74 5.42 13.08 6.35
C ALA A 74 5.79 14.32 7.17
N ILE A 75 5.80 14.19 8.51
CA ILE A 75 6.22 15.27 9.42
C ILE A 75 7.67 15.69 9.14
N MET A 76 8.58 14.72 9.01
CA MET A 76 10.01 14.99 8.81
C MET A 76 10.29 15.64 7.46
N ILE A 77 9.62 15.22 6.38
CA ILE A 77 9.82 15.79 5.04
C ILE A 77 9.27 17.21 4.99
N ASN A 78 8.06 17.45 5.52
CA ASN A 78 7.52 18.81 5.59
C ASN A 78 8.43 19.70 6.45
N PHE A 79 8.95 19.19 7.57
CA PHE A 79 9.89 19.92 8.43
C PHE A 79 11.20 20.23 7.71
N ALA A 80 11.76 19.28 6.97
CA ALA A 80 12.93 19.49 6.14
C ALA A 80 12.69 20.55 5.06
N GLY A 81 11.48 20.65 4.51
CA GLY A 81 11.10 21.69 3.55
C GLY A 81 11.02 23.10 4.16
N MET A 82 10.65 23.20 5.44
CA MET A 82 10.55 24.47 6.16
C MET A 82 11.88 24.91 6.79
N CYS A 83 12.68 23.96 7.28
CA CYS A 83 13.89 24.21 8.06
C CYS A 83 14.87 25.24 7.43
N PRO A 84 15.15 25.21 6.12
CA PRO A 84 16.05 26.19 5.48
C PRO A 84 15.57 27.64 5.59
N TRP A 85 14.28 27.86 5.80
CA TRP A 85 13.65 29.19 5.79
C TRP A 85 13.51 29.79 7.18
N VAL A 86 13.62 28.97 8.23
CA VAL A 86 13.55 29.43 9.63
C VAL A 86 14.67 30.41 9.99
N PRO A 87 15.94 30.20 9.62
CA PRO A 87 17.00 31.17 9.89
C PRO A 87 16.79 32.50 9.17
N ASP A 88 16.26 32.47 7.94
CA ASP A 88 16.00 33.67 7.15
C ASP A 88 14.80 34.45 7.71
N ALA A 89 13.81 33.73 8.25
CA ALA A 89 12.68 34.32 8.99
C ALA A 89 13.12 34.91 10.35
N LEU A 90 14.12 34.34 11.02
CA LEU A 90 14.69 34.86 12.26
C LEU A 90 15.60 36.09 12.04
N SER A 91 16.37 36.10 10.96
CA SER A 91 17.38 37.14 10.71
C SER A 91 16.80 38.42 10.08
N ARG A 92 15.74 38.31 9.25
CA ARG A 92 15.16 39.46 8.52
C ARG A 92 14.18 40.32 9.33
N GLY A 93 14.10 40.07 10.64
CA GLY A 93 13.17 40.71 11.56
C GLY A 93 11.77 40.07 11.49
N SER A 94 11.10 40.01 12.65
CA SER A 94 9.78 39.40 12.85
C SER A 94 8.61 40.14 12.19
N GLU A 95 8.88 40.91 11.13
CA GLU A 95 7.84 41.62 10.40
C GLU A 95 6.86 40.61 9.81
N PHE A 96 5.66 40.62 10.35
CA PHE A 96 4.58 39.72 9.98
C PHE A 96 4.32 39.72 8.47
N SER A 97 4.41 40.88 7.80
CA SER A 97 4.17 40.97 6.35
C SER A 97 5.22 40.22 5.52
N LYS A 98 6.49 40.20 5.96
CA LYS A 98 7.57 39.48 5.27
C LYS A 98 7.38 37.98 5.37
N MET A 99 7.01 37.47 6.56
CA MET A 99 6.75 36.04 6.75
C MET A 99 5.49 35.56 6.01
N VAL A 100 4.44 36.39 5.97
CA VAL A 100 3.25 36.10 5.15
C VAL A 100 3.61 36.14 3.65
N GLY A 101 4.44 37.08 3.22
CA GLY A 101 4.96 37.13 1.86
C GLY A 101 5.75 35.87 1.48
N MET A 102 6.54 35.34 2.40
CA MET A 102 7.24 34.06 2.22
C MET A 102 6.26 32.90 2.04
N LEU A 103 5.18 32.82 2.83
CA LEU A 103 4.16 31.77 2.70
C LEU A 103 3.42 31.77 1.36
N ILE A 104 3.30 32.93 0.72
CA ILE A 104 2.66 33.09 -0.59
C ILE A 104 3.63 32.73 -1.73
N ASP A 105 4.95 32.68 -1.47
CA ASP A 105 5.91 32.21 -2.47
C ASP A 105 5.64 30.74 -2.81
N TRP A 106 5.28 30.50 -4.07
CA TRP A 106 4.96 29.17 -4.57
C TRP A 106 6.11 28.19 -4.35
N LYS A 107 7.38 28.66 -4.37
CA LYS A 107 8.55 27.80 -4.15
C LYS A 107 8.60 27.29 -2.72
N LEU A 108 8.37 28.17 -1.76
CA LEU A 108 8.30 27.80 -0.36
C LEU A 108 7.12 26.87 -0.12
N PHE A 109 5.96 27.21 -0.69
CA PHE A 109 4.76 26.39 -0.58
C PHE A 109 5.02 24.97 -1.09
N LEU A 110 5.63 24.82 -2.26
CA LEU A 110 5.97 23.51 -2.83
C LEU A 110 7.01 22.76 -1.99
N ALA A 111 8.02 23.47 -1.45
CA ALA A 111 9.06 22.86 -0.64
C ALA A 111 8.52 22.37 0.72
N THR A 112 7.66 23.16 1.36
CA THR A 112 7.10 22.86 2.69
C THR A 112 5.96 21.83 2.61
N TRP A 113 5.17 21.84 1.54
CA TRP A 113 4.07 20.90 1.32
C TRP A 113 4.44 19.73 0.40
N GLY A 114 5.72 19.59 0.06
CA GLY A 114 6.21 18.61 -0.91
C GLY A 114 5.92 17.17 -0.50
N ALA A 115 5.97 16.83 0.80
CA ALA A 115 5.63 15.49 1.27
C ALA A 115 4.15 15.17 1.01
N THR A 116 3.28 16.13 1.30
CA THR A 116 1.84 15.99 1.10
C THR A 116 1.51 15.85 -0.39
N PHE A 117 2.14 16.64 -1.25
CA PHE A 117 2.02 16.49 -2.69
C PHE A 117 2.50 15.10 -3.16
N ALA A 118 3.66 14.66 -2.70
CA ALA A 118 4.21 13.35 -3.06
C ALA A 118 3.29 12.20 -2.61
N ILE A 119 2.71 12.29 -1.42
CA ILE A 119 1.79 11.26 -0.95
C ILE A 119 0.49 11.29 -1.76
N ILE A 120 -0.08 12.46 -2.04
CA ILE A 120 -1.30 12.57 -2.87
C ILE A 120 -1.05 12.00 -4.27
N LEU A 121 0.08 12.35 -4.90
CA LEU A 121 0.49 11.82 -6.20
C LEU A 121 0.61 10.29 -6.18
N THR A 122 1.28 9.73 -5.19
CA THR A 122 1.50 8.27 -5.12
C THR A 122 0.23 7.52 -4.75
N THR A 123 -0.57 8.00 -3.80
CA THR A 123 -1.78 7.29 -3.37
C THR A 123 -2.93 7.42 -4.33
N TYR A 124 -3.17 8.60 -4.90
CA TYR A 124 -4.32 8.80 -5.79
C TYR A 124 -3.95 8.57 -7.25
N ILE A 125 -2.93 9.25 -7.76
CA ILE A 125 -2.61 9.19 -9.20
C ILE A 125 -1.99 7.85 -9.56
N ALA A 126 -0.97 7.39 -8.82
CA ALA A 126 -0.33 6.12 -9.15
C ALA A 126 -1.25 4.91 -8.92
N SER A 127 -2.06 4.90 -7.85
CA SER A 127 -3.01 3.81 -7.61
C SER A 127 -4.07 3.70 -8.71
N ILE A 128 -4.65 4.82 -9.15
CA ILE A 128 -5.64 4.82 -10.23
C ILE A 128 -5.00 4.35 -11.54
N THR A 129 -3.80 4.86 -11.84
CA THR A 129 -3.09 4.52 -13.08
C THR A 129 -2.71 3.04 -13.11
N CYS A 130 -2.12 2.52 -12.03
CA CYS A 130 -1.76 1.10 -11.92
C CYS A 130 -2.99 0.19 -12.01
N LYS A 131 -4.11 0.55 -11.37
CA LYS A 131 -5.37 -0.23 -11.49
C LYS A 131 -5.87 -0.25 -12.92
N ARG A 132 -5.90 0.89 -13.60
CA ARG A 132 -6.35 0.97 -14.99
C ARG A 132 -5.43 0.19 -15.93
N MET A 133 -4.12 0.29 -15.75
CA MET A 133 -3.15 -0.49 -16.53
C MET A 133 -3.27 -1.99 -16.28
N ALA A 134 -3.44 -2.41 -15.03
CA ALA A 134 -3.63 -3.83 -14.69
C ALA A 134 -4.91 -4.39 -15.34
N ILE A 135 -6.02 -3.66 -15.26
CA ILE A 135 -7.28 -4.04 -15.92
C ILE A 135 -7.09 -4.13 -17.43
N ALA A 136 -6.44 -3.13 -18.04
CA ALA A 136 -6.18 -3.13 -19.47
C ALA A 136 -5.31 -4.33 -19.91
N TYR A 137 -4.31 -4.71 -19.11
CA TYR A 137 -3.46 -5.86 -19.39
C TYR A 137 -4.26 -7.17 -19.32
N VAL A 138 -5.06 -7.35 -18.27
CA VAL A 138 -5.94 -8.52 -18.13
C VAL A 138 -6.96 -8.59 -19.26
N GLN A 139 -7.57 -7.46 -19.64
CA GLN A 139 -8.51 -7.43 -20.76
C GLN A 139 -7.87 -7.81 -22.10
N ARG A 140 -6.61 -7.43 -22.33
CA ARG A 140 -5.86 -7.83 -23.53
C ARG A 140 -5.59 -9.33 -23.55
N GLU A 141 -5.15 -9.91 -22.42
CA GLU A 141 -4.92 -11.36 -22.31
C GLU A 141 -6.22 -12.15 -22.47
N VAL A 142 -7.30 -11.72 -21.82
CA VAL A 142 -8.62 -12.36 -21.99
C VAL A 142 -9.11 -12.28 -23.44
N LYS A 143 -8.89 -11.15 -24.11
CA LYS A 143 -9.23 -11.01 -25.53
C LYS A 143 -8.42 -11.97 -26.38
N LYS A 144 -7.10 -12.03 -26.18
CA LYS A 144 -6.21 -12.94 -26.92
C LYS A 144 -6.64 -14.40 -26.77
N LEU A 145 -6.91 -14.84 -25.54
CA LEU A 145 -7.39 -16.20 -25.27
C LEU A 145 -8.75 -16.48 -25.91
N ARG A 146 -9.65 -15.49 -25.96
CA ARG A 146 -10.94 -15.64 -26.66
C ARG A 146 -10.77 -15.71 -28.18
N ASP A 147 -9.87 -14.92 -28.73
CA ASP A 147 -9.56 -14.93 -30.17
C ASP A 147 -8.97 -16.32 -30.54
N GLU A 148 -8.02 -16.84 -29.75
CA GLU A 148 -7.46 -18.20 -29.91
C GLU A 148 -8.53 -19.30 -29.74
N GLN A 149 -9.42 -19.17 -28.75
CA GLN A 149 -10.55 -20.11 -28.59
C GLN A 149 -11.49 -20.10 -29.79
N THR A 150 -11.75 -18.92 -30.36
CA THR A 150 -12.64 -18.79 -31.51
C THR A 150 -12.01 -19.43 -32.76
N GLU A 151 -10.71 -19.21 -32.95
CA GLU A 151 -9.93 -19.83 -34.03
C GLU A 151 -9.92 -21.36 -33.91
N LEU A 152 -9.66 -21.90 -32.72
CA LEU A 152 -9.69 -23.35 -32.48
C LEU A 152 -11.08 -23.98 -32.72
N ILE A 153 -12.16 -23.27 -32.37
CA ILE A 153 -13.54 -23.71 -32.62
C ILE A 153 -13.83 -23.76 -34.12
N ASP A 154 -13.35 -22.77 -34.87
CA ASP A 154 -13.51 -22.69 -36.33
C ASP A 154 -12.72 -23.81 -37.04
N GLU A 155 -11.47 -24.04 -36.62
CA GLU A 155 -10.59 -25.06 -37.20
C GLU A 155 -11.04 -26.50 -36.94
N TRP A 156 -11.48 -26.82 -35.71
CA TRP A 156 -11.79 -28.20 -35.32
C TRP A 156 -13.28 -28.54 -35.50
N GLY A 157 -14.11 -27.53 -35.79
CA GLY A 157 -15.54 -27.65 -35.99
C GLY A 157 -16.31 -28.08 -34.73
N THR A 158 -17.63 -27.90 -34.75
CA THR A 158 -18.56 -28.27 -33.66
C THR A 158 -18.52 -29.74 -33.21
N ASN A 159 -17.83 -30.61 -33.96
CA ASN A 159 -17.75 -32.06 -33.71
C ASN A 159 -16.93 -32.45 -32.47
N VAL A 160 -16.07 -31.56 -31.96
CA VAL A 160 -15.31 -31.80 -30.71
C VAL A 160 -16.09 -31.34 -29.48
N ILE A 161 -17.00 -30.38 -29.63
CA ILE A 161 -17.72 -29.73 -28.52
C ILE A 161 -18.95 -30.54 -28.09
N SER A 162 -19.54 -31.35 -28.98
CA SER A 162 -20.74 -32.12 -28.70
C SER A 162 -20.54 -33.29 -27.71
N GLY A 163 -19.33 -33.58 -27.25
CA GLY A 163 -19.05 -34.58 -26.22
C GLY A 163 -19.41 -36.03 -26.61
N THR A 164 -19.91 -36.25 -27.82
CA THR A 164 -20.19 -37.57 -28.36
C THR A 164 -18.90 -38.11 -28.98
N VAL A 165 -18.17 -38.89 -28.19
CA VAL A 165 -17.09 -39.74 -28.71
C VAL A 165 -17.66 -40.54 -29.89
N PRO A 166 -17.06 -40.47 -31.09
CA PRO A 166 -17.54 -41.24 -32.23
C PRO A 166 -17.66 -42.72 -31.86
N PRO A 167 -18.76 -43.41 -32.24
CA PRO A 167 -19.02 -44.79 -31.82
C PRO A 167 -17.86 -45.75 -32.12
N ALA A 168 -17.10 -45.49 -33.19
CA ALA A 168 -15.91 -46.24 -33.58
C ALA A 168 -14.77 -46.14 -32.55
N LEU A 169 -14.53 -44.96 -31.98
CA LEU A 169 -13.49 -44.74 -30.96
C LEU A 169 -13.90 -45.37 -29.62
N GLN A 170 -15.18 -45.34 -29.29
CA GLN A 170 -15.71 -45.96 -28.07
C GLN A 170 -15.69 -47.50 -28.15
N ALA A 171 -15.99 -48.06 -29.32
CA ALA A 171 -15.86 -49.49 -29.58
C ALA A 171 -14.40 -49.96 -29.49
N ALA A 172 -13.44 -49.17 -30.02
CA ALA A 172 -12.01 -49.47 -29.93
C ALA A 172 -11.50 -49.43 -28.48
N ALA A 173 -11.92 -48.44 -27.68
CA ALA A 173 -11.56 -48.35 -26.26
C ALA A 173 -12.09 -49.54 -25.45
N ASN A 174 -13.35 -49.94 -25.69
CA ASN A 174 -13.95 -51.10 -25.02
C ASN A 174 -13.28 -52.43 -25.44
N ALA A 175 -12.85 -52.55 -26.70
CA ALA A 175 -12.11 -53.71 -27.18
C ALA A 175 -10.70 -53.80 -26.56
N ALA A 176 -10.04 -52.66 -26.35
CA ALA A 176 -8.74 -52.59 -25.68
C ALA A 176 -8.83 -52.98 -24.20
N ALA A 177 -9.83 -52.45 -23.47
CA ALA A 177 -10.07 -52.81 -22.07
C ALA A 177 -10.39 -54.30 -21.88
N LYS A 178 -11.14 -54.91 -22.82
CA LYS A 178 -11.45 -56.33 -22.79
C LYS A 178 -10.22 -57.22 -23.04
N ARG A 179 -9.24 -56.74 -23.84
CA ARG A 179 -7.97 -57.42 -24.08
C ARG A 179 -7.08 -57.41 -22.83
N GLU A 180 -7.00 -56.28 -22.14
CA GLU A 180 -6.23 -56.18 -20.88
C GLU A 180 -6.80 -57.05 -19.76
N GLN A 181 -8.14 -57.17 -19.65
CA GLN A 181 -8.77 -58.07 -18.66
C GLN A 181 -8.59 -59.57 -18.98
N SER A 182 -8.38 -59.92 -20.26
CA SER A 182 -8.16 -61.30 -20.69
C SER A 182 -6.68 -61.72 -20.67
N ALA A 183 -5.75 -60.78 -20.43
CA ALA A 183 -4.33 -61.09 -20.39
C ALA A 183 -3.98 -61.76 -19.04
N PRO A 184 -3.39 -62.97 -19.04
CA PRO A 184 -3.00 -63.63 -17.80
C PRO A 184 -1.92 -62.80 -17.09
N ARG A 185 -2.22 -62.38 -15.86
CA ARG A 185 -1.27 -61.64 -15.00
C ARG A 185 -0.02 -62.51 -14.80
N PRO A 186 1.18 -62.02 -15.15
CA PRO A 186 2.41 -62.77 -14.87
C PRO A 186 2.56 -62.93 -13.35
N ALA A 187 2.83 -64.17 -12.92
CA ALA A 187 2.96 -64.52 -11.51
C ALA A 187 4.11 -63.74 -10.86
N PRO A 188 3.97 -63.30 -9.60
CA PRO A 188 5.03 -62.57 -8.91
C PRO A 188 6.27 -63.47 -8.76
N SER A 189 7.36 -63.05 -9.40
CA SER A 189 8.67 -63.65 -9.25
C SER A 189 9.09 -63.56 -7.78
N LYS A 190 9.26 -64.72 -7.13
CA LYS A 190 9.88 -64.80 -5.81
C LYS A 190 11.36 -64.48 -5.99
N ALA A 191 11.73 -63.24 -5.69
CA ALA A 191 13.13 -62.87 -5.48
C ALA A 191 13.62 -63.55 -4.19
N ALA A 192 14.70 -64.31 -4.33
CA ALA A 192 15.49 -64.90 -3.25
C ALA A 192 16.43 -63.87 -2.63
#